data_AF-A0A7C6PTF5-F1
#
_entry.id   AF-A0A7C6PTF5-F1
#
_cell.length_a   1.000
_cell.length_b   1.000
_cell.length_c   1.000
_cell.angle_alpha   90.00
_cell.angle_beta   90.00
_cell.angle_gamma   90.00
#
_symmetry.space_group_name_H-M   'P 1'
#
loop_
_entity.id
_entity.type
_entity.pdbx_description
1 polymer ?
#
loop_
_entity_poly.entity_id
_entity_poly.type
_entity_poly.pdbx_seq_one_letter_code
_entity_poly.pdbx_strand_id
1 'polypeptide(L)'
;MNTKTGPVSIASKIGRKIDQARGSLSYIDFSKAIEQATGTSIHFTTLQKYVTGQRLPSFDNLAAIAAYSGKPLGWFLGEYDEDEKDTGVDGTASKPGVGANKEDRKIRELRAEFIARKFIALAEEMRIRMEDLGKLFDVFSELCRRIAHLSKIDGDPADGGMAKPGEVDLNAKDTREDTNHE
;
A
#
# COMPACT_ATOMS: atom_id res chain seq x y z
N MET A 1 3.90 48.95 -3.18
CA MET A 1 3.11 47.79 -2.76
C MET A 1 4.02 46.57 -2.84
N ASN A 2 4.61 46.14 -1.72
CA ASN A 2 5.53 45.00 -1.67
C ASN A 2 4.80 43.78 -1.11
N THR A 3 4.33 42.88 -1.97
CA THR A 3 3.97 41.52 -1.53
C THR A 3 5.23 40.67 -1.55
N LYS A 4 6.00 40.74 -0.46
CA LYS A 4 6.94 39.66 -0.09
C LYS A 4 6.08 38.42 0.19
N THR A 5 5.76 37.65 -0.84
CA THR A 5 5.24 36.29 -0.66
C THR A 5 6.41 35.44 -0.17
N GLY A 6 6.55 35.36 1.15
CA GLY A 6 7.38 34.35 1.78
C GLY A 6 6.89 32.94 1.42
N PRO A 7 7.69 31.91 1.68
CA PRO A 7 7.28 30.52 1.42
C PRO A 7 5.94 30.25 2.10
N VAL A 8 4.94 29.88 1.31
CA VAL A 8 3.60 29.57 1.82
C VAL A 8 3.72 28.36 2.74
N SER A 9 3.33 28.50 4.01
CA SER A 9 3.43 27.41 4.97
C SER A 9 2.59 26.23 4.50
N ILE A 10 3.01 25.02 4.83
CA ILE A 10 2.31 23.81 4.38
C ILE A 10 0.93 23.71 5.05
N ALA A 11 0.80 24.23 6.28
CA ALA A 11 -0.51 24.39 6.93
C ALA A 11 -1.46 25.25 6.07
N SER A 12 -0.97 26.30 5.40
CA SER A 12 -1.76 27.09 4.45
C SER A 12 -2.03 26.35 3.13
N LYS A 13 -1.16 25.44 2.67
CA LYS A 13 -1.46 24.57 1.51
C LYS A 13 -2.62 23.61 1.83
N ILE A 14 -2.56 22.91 2.97
CA ILE A 14 -3.63 22.02 3.43
C ILE A 14 -4.92 22.81 3.72
N GLY A 15 -4.80 23.97 4.39
CA GLY A 15 -5.92 24.84 4.70
C GLY A 15 -6.70 25.28 3.46
N ARG A 16 -6.01 25.61 2.36
CA ARG A 16 -6.64 25.93 1.07
C ARG A 16 -7.45 24.76 0.51
N LYS A 17 -6.92 23.53 0.60
CA LYS A 17 -7.63 22.31 0.14
C LYS A 17 -8.85 21.99 1.02
N ILE A 18 -8.76 22.25 2.33
CA ILE A 18 -9.91 22.16 3.24
C ILE A 18 -10.97 23.21 2.90
N ASP A 19 -10.56 24.44 2.54
CA ASP A 19 -11.49 25.49 2.14
C ASP A 19 -12.20 25.15 0.81
N GLN A 20 -11.48 24.55 -0.13
CA GLN A 20 -12.07 24.00 -1.35
C GLN A 20 -13.09 22.88 -1.05
N ALA A 21 -12.78 21.99 -0.11
CA ALA A 21 -13.71 20.93 0.32
C ALA A 21 -14.96 21.48 1.03
N ARG A 22 -14.84 22.61 1.73
CA ARG A 22 -15.96 23.33 2.35
C ARG A 22 -16.89 23.94 1.30
N GLY A 23 -16.33 24.47 0.20
CA GLY A 23 -17.08 25.21 -0.81
C GLY A 23 -17.72 26.47 -0.22
N SER A 24 -19.02 26.65 -0.46
CA SER A 24 -19.77 27.82 0.02
C SER A 24 -20.37 27.68 1.43
N LEU A 25 -20.19 26.52 2.08
CA LEU A 25 -20.79 26.27 3.40
C LEU A 25 -20.16 27.15 4.48
N SER A 26 -20.94 27.56 5.48
CA SER A 26 -20.38 28.17 6.68
C SER A 26 -19.53 27.15 7.44
N TYR A 27 -18.61 27.60 8.30
CA TYR A 27 -17.83 26.67 9.14
C TYR A 27 -18.70 25.83 10.08
N ILE A 28 -19.86 26.38 10.48
CA ILE A 28 -20.83 25.68 11.33
C ILE A 28 -21.52 24.58 10.53
N ASP A 29 -21.98 24.89 9.32
CA ASP A 29 -22.66 23.90 8.47
C ASP A 29 -21.69 22.83 7.98
N PHE A 30 -20.46 23.23 7.66
CA PHE A 30 -19.40 22.29 7.29
C PHE A 30 -19.05 21.33 8.44
N SER A 31 -18.95 21.85 9.66
CA SER A 31 -18.74 21.04 10.88
C SER A 31 -19.84 19.99 11.05
N LYS A 32 -21.10 20.41 10.96
CA LYS A 32 -22.27 19.51 11.05
C LYS A 32 -22.30 18.49 9.90
N ALA A 33 -21.97 18.91 8.68
CA ALA A 33 -21.99 18.05 7.52
C ALA A 33 -20.93 16.96 7.59
N ILE A 34 -19.72 17.27 8.09
CA ILE A 34 -18.70 16.26 8.38
C ILE A 34 -19.20 15.27 9.43
N GLU A 35 -19.74 15.76 10.54
CA GLU A 35 -20.26 14.91 11.61
C GLU A 35 -21.39 13.98 11.13
N GLN A 36 -22.30 14.49 10.31
CA GLN A 36 -23.37 13.69 9.71
C GLN A 36 -22.84 12.62 8.74
N ALA A 37 -21.80 12.93 7.97
CA ALA A 37 -21.25 12.01 6.98
C ALA A 37 -20.33 10.94 7.59
N THR A 38 -19.59 11.27 8.66
CA THR A 38 -18.51 10.41 9.17
C THR A 38 -18.63 10.03 10.64
N GLY A 39 -19.60 10.60 11.37
CA GLY A 39 -19.71 10.45 12.82
C GLY A 39 -18.61 11.15 13.62
N THR A 40 -17.71 11.90 12.97
CA THR A 40 -16.59 12.58 13.62
C THR A 40 -16.92 14.05 13.84
N SER A 41 -16.94 14.48 15.11
CA SER A 41 -17.22 15.87 15.46
C SER A 41 -15.96 16.73 15.40
N ILE A 42 -15.91 17.69 14.47
CA ILE A 42 -14.84 18.69 14.38
C ILE A 42 -15.44 20.08 14.60
N HIS A 43 -15.10 20.72 15.71
CA HIS A 43 -15.65 22.05 16.04
C HIS A 43 -15.34 23.10 14.97
N PHE A 44 -16.31 23.97 14.65
CA PHE A 44 -16.21 24.96 13.57
C PHE A 44 -15.00 25.91 13.70
N THR A 45 -14.66 26.34 14.92
CA THR A 45 -13.46 27.18 15.16
C THR A 45 -12.16 26.44 14.86
N THR A 46 -12.14 25.12 15.01
CA THR A 46 -11.00 24.28 14.67
C THR A 46 -10.86 24.17 13.15
N LEU A 47 -11.97 24.02 12.42
CA LEU A 47 -11.97 24.05 10.95
C LEU A 47 -11.47 25.41 10.42
N GLN A 48 -11.89 26.51 11.02
CA GLN A 48 -11.39 27.84 10.68
C GLN A 48 -9.87 27.97 10.91
N LYS A 49 -9.35 27.42 12.00
CA LYS A 49 -7.90 27.38 12.28
C LYS A 49 -7.14 26.54 11.26
N TYR A 50 -7.76 25.47 10.75
CA TYR A 50 -7.17 24.66 9.67
C TYR A 50 -7.11 25.45 8.36
N VAL A 51 -8.21 26.07 7.96
CA VAL A 51 -8.29 26.88 6.72
C VAL A 51 -7.31 28.05 6.74
N THR A 52 -7.21 28.75 7.88
CA THR A 52 -6.29 29.88 8.04
C THR A 52 -4.83 29.47 8.22
N GLY A 53 -4.51 28.17 8.27
CA GLY A 53 -3.16 27.68 8.51
C GLY A 53 -2.62 27.92 9.93
N GLN A 54 -3.47 28.39 10.85
CA GLN A 54 -3.10 28.59 12.26
C GLN A 54 -2.89 27.27 13.00
N ARG A 55 -3.48 26.18 12.51
CA ARG A 55 -3.35 24.84 13.09
C ARG A 55 -3.29 23.78 12.00
N LEU A 56 -2.41 22.80 12.19
CA LEU A 56 -2.38 21.60 11.35
C LEU A 56 -3.48 20.62 11.82
N PRO A 57 -4.27 20.02 10.90
CA PRO A 57 -5.19 18.95 11.25
C PRO A 57 -4.44 17.70 11.74
N SER A 58 -5.05 16.95 12.66
CA SER A 58 -4.62 15.59 12.95
C SER A 58 -4.98 14.66 11.79
N PHE A 59 -4.36 13.47 11.76
CA PHE A 59 -4.67 12.47 10.75
C PHE A 59 -6.16 12.14 10.70
N ASP A 60 -6.76 11.83 11.86
CA ASP A 60 -8.17 11.41 11.93
C ASP A 60 -9.12 12.53 11.50
N ASN A 61 -8.83 13.79 11.86
CA ASN A 61 -9.63 14.94 11.42
C ASN A 61 -9.51 15.17 9.91
N LEU A 62 -8.30 15.02 9.36
CA LEU A 62 -8.09 15.13 7.92
C LEU A 62 -8.76 13.98 7.16
N ALA A 63 -8.76 12.77 7.73
CA ALA A 63 -9.47 11.61 7.21
C ALA A 63 -10.99 11.80 7.21
N ALA A 64 -11.56 12.39 8.26
CA ALA A 64 -12.98 12.74 8.29
C ALA A 64 -13.33 13.79 7.22
N ILE A 65 -12.51 14.83 7.06
CA ILE A 65 -12.70 15.83 6.00
C ILE A 65 -12.58 15.20 4.60
N ALA A 66 -11.62 14.29 4.41
CA ALA A 66 -11.43 13.54 3.17
C ALA A 66 -12.64 12.65 2.83
N ALA A 67 -13.13 11.90 3.82
CA ALA A 67 -14.31 11.05 3.68
C ALA A 67 -15.57 11.87 3.34
N TYR A 68 -15.81 12.97 4.04
CA TYR A 68 -16.92 13.88 3.74
C TYR A 68 -16.85 14.43 2.30
N SER A 69 -15.67 14.89 1.87
CA SER A 69 -15.49 15.55 0.58
C SER A 69 -15.37 14.60 -0.62
N GLY A 70 -15.29 13.29 -0.37
CA GLY A 70 -15.02 12.28 -1.40
C GLY A 70 -13.63 12.43 -2.04
N LYS A 71 -12.70 13.17 -1.40
CA LYS A 71 -11.34 13.38 -1.90
C LYS A 71 -10.38 12.42 -1.19
N PRO A 72 -9.39 11.83 -1.90
CA PRO A 72 -8.41 10.98 -1.26
C PRO A 72 -7.52 11.78 -0.30
N LEU A 73 -7.09 11.18 0.81
CA LEU A 73 -6.26 11.86 1.81
C LEU A 73 -4.98 12.47 1.21
N GLY A 74 -4.35 11.75 0.27
CA GLY A 74 -3.16 12.20 -0.45
C GLY A 74 -3.38 13.50 -1.25
N TRP A 75 -4.63 13.80 -1.65
CA TRP A 75 -4.95 15.07 -2.31
C TRP A 75 -4.66 16.25 -1.37
N PHE A 76 -5.03 16.17 -0.09
CA PHE A 76 -4.74 17.22 0.90
C PHE A 76 -3.24 17.35 1.18
N LEU A 77 -2.49 16.26 1.10
CA LEU A 77 -1.05 16.21 1.39
C LEU A 77 -0.16 16.58 0.20
N GLY A 78 -0.74 16.86 -0.98
CA GLY A 78 -0.01 17.24 -2.19
C GLY A 78 0.61 16.05 -2.94
N GLU A 79 0.10 14.83 -2.74
CA GLU A 79 0.54 13.63 -3.48
C GLU A 79 -0.01 13.56 -4.92
N TYR A 80 -0.93 14.47 -5.28
CA TYR A 80 -1.57 14.55 -6.60
C TYR A 80 -1.36 15.88 -7.32
N ASP A 81 -0.53 16.78 -6.78
CA ASP A 81 -0.18 18.02 -7.48
C ASP A 81 1.00 17.70 -8.42
N GLU A 82 0.71 17.21 -9.63
CA GLU A 82 1.72 17.04 -10.71
C GLU A 82 2.20 18.38 -11.31
N ASP A 83 1.74 19.53 -10.80
CA ASP A 83 2.01 20.85 -11.39
C ASP A 83 2.67 21.86 -10.42
N GLU A 84 3.63 21.42 -9.60
CA GLU A 84 4.78 22.31 -9.30
C GLU A 84 5.89 21.94 -10.28
N LYS A 85 5.71 22.34 -11.55
CA LYS A 85 6.85 22.57 -12.45
C LYS A 85 7.74 23.61 -11.78
N ASP A 86 8.77 23.09 -11.14
CA ASP A 86 10.01 23.75 -10.78
C ASP A 86 10.60 24.39 -12.04
N THR A 87 10.15 25.60 -12.38
CA THR A 87 10.85 26.45 -13.33
C THR A 87 11.87 27.30 -12.57
N GLY A 88 13.05 26.70 -12.40
CA GLY A 88 14.32 27.37 -12.15
C GLY A 88 14.69 27.41 -10.67
N VAL A 89 15.81 26.83 -10.22
CA VAL A 89 17.16 27.07 -10.73
C VAL A 89 18.11 26.05 -10.07
N ASP A 90 18.83 25.35 -10.93
CA ASP A 90 20.22 24.88 -10.80
C ASP A 90 20.58 23.77 -9.80
N GLY A 91 21.22 22.75 -10.38
CA GLY A 91 21.77 21.60 -9.70
C GLY A 91 22.94 22.00 -8.82
N THR A 92 22.66 22.25 -7.55
CA THR A 92 23.67 22.16 -6.49
C THR A 92 23.15 21.25 -5.40
N ALA A 93 23.90 20.17 -5.19
CA ALA A 93 23.76 19.24 -4.08
C ALA A 93 23.80 20.02 -2.75
N SER A 94 22.63 20.46 -2.29
CA SER A 94 22.47 21.04 -0.98
C SER A 94 22.39 19.90 0.02
N LYS A 95 23.48 19.76 0.79
CA LYS A 95 23.55 19.00 2.04
C LYS A 95 22.24 19.14 2.82
N PRO A 96 21.76 18.09 3.50
CA PRO A 96 20.57 18.18 4.34
C PRO A 96 20.84 19.16 5.48
N GLY A 97 20.34 20.38 5.33
CA GLY A 97 20.35 21.40 6.36
C GLY A 97 19.56 20.89 7.55
N VAL A 98 20.27 20.69 8.66
CA VAL A 98 19.73 20.38 9.98
C VAL A 98 18.87 21.56 10.43
N GLY A 99 17.61 21.51 10.03
CA GLY A 99 16.63 22.56 10.29
C GLY A 99 15.26 22.11 9.80
N ALA A 100 14.89 20.85 10.06
CA ALA A 100 13.54 20.36 9.80
C ALA A 100 12.57 21.22 10.59
N ASN A 101 11.86 22.09 9.88
CA ASN A 101 10.83 22.93 10.46
C ASN A 101 9.85 22.00 11.18
N LYS A 102 9.41 22.36 12.40
CA LYS A 102 8.58 21.49 13.26
C LYS A 102 7.30 21.02 12.53
N GLU A 103 6.88 21.79 11.54
CA GLU A 103 5.75 21.53 10.64
C GLU A 103 6.07 20.44 9.59
N ASP A 104 7.24 20.52 8.93
CA ASP A 104 7.69 19.51 7.95
C ASP A 104 7.84 18.12 8.58
N ARG A 105 8.21 18.07 9.86
CA ARG A 105 8.25 16.82 10.62
C ARG A 105 6.84 16.23 10.78
N LYS A 106 5.85 17.04 11.17
CA LYS A 106 4.46 16.56 11.35
C LYS A 106 3.85 16.06 10.05
N ILE A 107 4.16 16.68 8.92
CA ILE A 107 3.64 16.22 7.63
C ILE A 107 4.31 14.92 7.21
N ARG A 108 5.61 14.75 7.45
CA ARG A 108 6.27 13.45 7.27
C ARG A 108 5.67 12.39 8.17
N GLU A 109 5.32 12.73 9.41
CA GLU A 109 4.61 11.82 10.33
C GLU A 109 3.21 11.46 9.78
N LEU A 110 2.41 12.42 9.31
CA LEU A 110 1.09 12.17 8.70
C LEU A 110 1.19 11.32 7.43
N ARG A 111 2.17 11.58 6.56
CA ARG A 111 2.44 10.77 5.36
C ARG A 111 2.88 9.36 5.73
N ALA A 112 3.78 9.22 6.70
CA ALA A 112 4.24 7.92 7.17
C ALA A 112 3.09 7.12 7.79
N GLU A 113 2.22 7.76 8.57
CA GLU A 113 1.02 7.14 9.14
C GLU A 113 0.04 6.69 8.04
N PHE A 114 -0.17 7.52 7.01
CA PHE A 114 -0.98 7.15 5.84
C PHE A 114 -0.44 5.90 5.14
N ILE A 115 0.87 5.89 4.85
CA ILE A 115 1.54 4.79 4.16
C ILE A 115 1.45 3.52 5.02
N ALA A 116 1.70 3.62 6.33
CA ALA A 116 1.62 2.50 7.25
C ALA A 116 0.21 1.90 7.31
N ARG A 117 -0.84 2.72 7.44
CA ARG A 117 -2.23 2.23 7.45
C ARG A 117 -2.62 1.58 6.12
N LYS A 118 -2.18 2.14 4.98
CA LYS A 118 -2.38 1.51 3.66
C LYS A 118 -1.69 0.15 3.56
N PHE A 119 -0.45 0.05 4.05
CA PHE A 119 0.29 -1.21 4.04
C PHE A 119 -0.37 -2.27 4.91
N ILE A 120 -0.84 -1.90 6.10
CA ILE A 120 -1.55 -2.82 7.01
C ILE A 120 -2.84 -3.32 6.33
N ALA A 121 -3.65 -2.41 5.77
CA ALA A 121 -4.88 -2.79 5.07
C ALA A 121 -4.61 -3.73 3.89
N LEU A 122 -3.57 -3.44 3.09
CA LEU A 122 -3.15 -4.31 1.98
C LEU A 122 -2.66 -5.68 2.48
N ALA A 123 -1.91 -5.72 3.58
CA ALA A 123 -1.42 -6.95 4.17
C ALA A 123 -2.54 -7.82 4.72
N GLU A 124 -3.55 -7.23 5.36
CA GLU A 124 -4.75 -7.96 5.82
C GLU A 124 -5.55 -8.53 4.64
N GLU A 125 -5.70 -7.75 3.57
CA GLU A 125 -6.36 -8.20 2.35
C GLU A 125 -5.61 -9.37 1.70
N MET A 126 -4.28 -9.29 1.62
CA MET A 126 -3.44 -10.40 1.14
C MET A 126 -3.54 -11.62 2.05
N ARG A 127 -3.59 -11.43 3.38
CA ARG A 127 -3.75 -12.52 4.35
C ARG A 127 -5.03 -13.31 4.09
N ILE A 128 -6.16 -12.62 3.92
CA ILE A 128 -7.45 -13.24 3.63
C ILE A 128 -7.39 -14.03 2.31
N ARG A 129 -6.84 -13.42 1.26
CA ARG A 129 -6.71 -14.11 -0.04
C ARG A 129 -5.81 -15.34 0.02
N MET A 130 -4.72 -15.31 0.80
CA MET A 130 -3.87 -16.48 1.00
C MET A 130 -4.56 -17.58 1.81
N GLU A 131 -5.40 -17.22 2.79
CA GLU A 131 -6.19 -18.17 3.55
C GLU A 131 -7.20 -18.92 2.66
N ASP A 132 -7.85 -18.20 1.73
CA ASP A 132 -8.75 -18.81 0.76
C ASP A 132 -8.01 -19.67 -0.28
N LEU A 133 -6.80 -19.27 -0.68
CA LEU A 133 -5.94 -20.09 -1.53
C LEU A 133 -5.52 -21.39 -0.83
N GLY A 134 -5.26 -21.35 0.49
CA GLY A 134 -4.99 -22.54 1.29
C GLY A 134 -6.15 -23.54 1.26
N LYS A 135 -7.37 -23.07 1.47
CA LYS A 135 -8.59 -23.91 1.37
C LYS A 135 -8.74 -24.54 -0.02
N LEU A 136 -8.38 -23.81 -1.08
CA LEU A 136 -8.40 -24.34 -2.45
C LEU A 136 -7.39 -25.48 -2.63
N PHE A 137 -6.19 -25.36 -2.05
CA PHE A 137 -5.19 -26.44 -2.05
C PHE A 137 -5.64 -27.67 -1.26
N ASP A 138 -6.38 -27.51 -0.16
CA ASP A 138 -6.94 -28.63 0.60
C ASP A 138 -7.96 -29.41 -0.25
N VAL A 139 -8.87 -28.71 -0.95
CA VAL A 139 -9.85 -29.32 -1.85
C VAL A 139 -9.15 -30.05 -3.00
N PHE A 140 -8.13 -29.43 -3.60
CA PHE A 140 -7.33 -30.06 -4.65
C PHE A 140 -6.61 -31.32 -4.16
N SER A 141 -6.01 -31.25 -2.97
CA SER A 141 -5.31 -32.39 -2.36
C SER A 141 -6.25 -33.57 -2.09
N GLU A 142 -7.47 -33.29 -1.64
CA GLU A 142 -8.51 -34.30 -1.43
C GLU A 142 -9.02 -34.90 -2.75
N LEU A 143 -9.16 -34.08 -3.80
CA LEU A 143 -9.49 -34.55 -5.14
C LEU A 143 -8.41 -35.50 -5.68
N CYS A 144 -7.13 -35.14 -5.54
CA CYS A 144 -6.00 -36.00 -5.93
C CYS A 144 -6.01 -37.33 -5.18
N ARG A 145 -6.28 -37.35 -3.86
CA ARG A 145 -6.42 -38.60 -3.10
C ARG A 145 -7.54 -39.48 -3.63
N ARG A 146 -8.71 -38.90 -3.93
CA ARG A 146 -9.86 -39.64 -4.45
C ARG A 146 -9.58 -40.24 -5.83
N ILE A 147 -8.96 -39.47 -6.73
CA ILE A 147 -8.54 -39.97 -8.05
C ILE A 147 -7.56 -41.13 -7.88
N ALA A 148 -6.54 -40.99 -7.03
CA ALA A 148 -5.57 -42.06 -6.78
C ALA A 148 -6.20 -43.33 -6.17
N HIS A 149 -7.24 -43.18 -5.34
CA HIS A 149 -7.98 -44.33 -4.81
C HIS A 149 -8.79 -45.05 -5.88
N LEU A 150 -9.44 -44.30 -6.79
CA LEU A 150 -10.18 -44.88 -7.92
C LEU A 150 -9.24 -45.61 -8.89
N SER A 151 -8.04 -45.10 -9.13
CA SER A 151 -7.02 -45.76 -9.96
C SER A 151 -6.51 -47.09 -9.40
N LYS A 152 -6.74 -47.39 -8.12
CA LYS A 152 -6.38 -48.69 -7.51
C LYS A 152 -7.48 -49.74 -7.61
N ILE A 153 -8.70 -49.36 -8.00
CA ILE A 153 -9.85 -50.27 -8.05
C ILE A 153 -9.90 -51.04 -9.39
N ASP A 154 -9.27 -50.54 -10.45
CA ASP A 154 -9.19 -51.22 -11.76
C ASP A 154 -7.91 -52.07 -11.95
N GLY A 155 -7.07 -52.19 -10.92
CA GLY A 155 -5.84 -52.98 -10.95
C GLY A 155 -5.99 -54.29 -10.20
N ASP A 156 -6.85 -55.20 -10.69
CA ASP A 156 -6.74 -56.62 -10.35
C ASP A 156 -5.64 -57.21 -11.25
N PRO A 157 -4.43 -57.52 -10.74
CA PRO A 157 -3.45 -58.23 -11.52
C PRO A 157 -3.96 -59.66 -11.68
N ALA A 158 -4.56 -59.92 -12.84
CA ALA A 158 -4.81 -61.26 -13.31
C ALA A 158 -3.54 -62.09 -13.12
N ASP A 159 -3.67 -63.04 -12.21
CA ASP A 159 -2.80 -64.18 -11.98
C ASP A 159 -2.30 -64.73 -13.33
N GLY A 160 -0.99 -64.64 -13.54
CA GLY A 160 -0.41 -64.80 -14.87
C GLY A 160 1.11 -64.93 -14.85
N GLY A 161 1.60 -65.99 -14.20
CA GLY A 161 2.70 -66.82 -14.70
C GLY A 161 4.07 -66.19 -14.98
N MET A 162 5.04 -66.56 -14.14
CA MET A 162 6.44 -66.88 -14.47
C MET A 162 7.11 -66.17 -15.67
N ALA A 163 8.11 -65.34 -15.37
CA ALA A 163 9.46 -65.49 -15.94
C ALA A 163 10.47 -64.64 -15.15
N LYS A 164 11.43 -65.30 -14.48
CA LYS A 164 12.76 -64.70 -14.27
C LYS A 164 13.50 -64.75 -15.61
N PRO A 165 14.16 -63.66 -16.03
CA PRO A 165 15.61 -63.80 -16.21
C PRO A 165 16.41 -62.52 -15.95
N GLY A 166 17.70 -62.70 -15.67
CA GLY A 166 18.73 -61.73 -16.07
C GLY A 166 19.27 -60.82 -14.98
N GLU A 167 20.09 -61.40 -14.11
CA GLU A 167 21.19 -60.69 -13.46
C GLU A 167 22.08 -60.08 -14.55
N VAL A 168 22.11 -58.75 -14.66
CA VAL A 168 23.06 -58.03 -15.53
C VAL A 168 24.08 -57.36 -14.63
N ASP A 169 25.21 -58.02 -14.52
CA ASP A 169 26.45 -57.55 -13.93
C ASP A 169 27.04 -56.48 -14.86
N LEU A 170 26.97 -55.20 -14.48
CA LEU A 170 27.64 -54.09 -15.19
C LEU A 170 28.78 -53.56 -14.34
N ASN A 171 29.81 -54.40 -14.22
CA ASN A 171 31.15 -53.98 -13.88
C ASN A 171 31.88 -53.65 -15.19
N ALA A 172 31.81 -52.40 -15.63
CA ALA A 172 32.63 -51.89 -16.74
C ALA A 172 33.46 -50.70 -16.25
N LYS A 173 34.68 -51.02 -15.83
CA LYS A 173 35.83 -50.11 -15.88
C LYS A 173 36.19 -49.87 -17.34
N ASP A 174 36.25 -48.61 -17.78
CA ASP A 174 37.31 -48.14 -18.68
C ASP A 174 37.32 -46.60 -18.67
N THR A 175 38.26 -45.92 -18.01
CA THR A 175 39.59 -45.45 -18.44
C THR A 175 39.62 -44.52 -19.66
N ARG A 176 40.31 -43.37 -19.47
CA ARG A 176 40.89 -42.42 -20.46
C ARG A 176 39.91 -41.48 -21.19
N GLU A 177 40.25 -40.24 -21.55
CA GLU A 177 41.55 -39.57 -21.67
C GLU A 177 41.37 -38.04 -21.61
N ASP A 178 42.42 -37.36 -21.17
CA ASP A 178 42.64 -35.92 -21.24
C ASP A 178 42.50 -35.38 -22.67
N THR A 179 42.09 -34.11 -22.83
CA THR A 179 42.78 -33.19 -23.76
C THR A 179 42.44 -31.73 -23.46
N ASN A 180 43.52 -30.98 -23.21
CA ASN A 180 43.62 -29.54 -23.19
C ASN A 180 43.57 -28.93 -24.61
N HIS A 181 43.49 -27.60 -24.62
CA HIS A 181 43.62 -26.62 -25.71
C HIS A 181 42.28 -26.24 -26.37
N GLU A 182 41.93 -24.95 -26.45
CA GLU A 182 42.76 -23.75 -26.68
C GLU A 182 42.22 -22.52 -25.94
#